data_AF-A0A1B6KUX8-F1
#
_entry.id   AF-A0A1B6KUX8-F1
#
_cell.length_a   1.000
_cell.length_b   1.000
_cell.length_c   1.000
_cell.angle_alpha   90.00
_cell.angle_beta   90.00
_cell.angle_gamma   90.00
#
_symmetry.space_group_name_H-M   'P 1'
#
loop_
_entity.id
_entity.type
_entity.pdbx_description
1 polymer ?
#
loop_
_entity_poly.entity_id
_entity_poly.type
_entity_poly.pdbx_seq_one_letter_code
_entity_poly.pdbx_strand_id
1 'polypeptide(L)'
;MIAKTKLTLLVRRPEQMDFQWKVFKTIFQSEVWVATITAFVTVLAAHHALNFHSSGWLEGFLAVLGHFLMTNSQHREKDRRAHFVLTSWSVFSLLLTSCLSSGIVSRLTLPLFSPRVDTFQQLVEQNYYWIDAEFARANQVENEKIFSEFETGLLKHWEDEVMRRWPEYDTKHLTVEKDVQAFSEPQPLHLNKARPVFYLLVFGLGLSLLVFVIEVLW
;
A
#
# COMPACT_ATOMS: atom_id res chain seq x y z
N MET A 1 -25.02 -39.14 -17.42
CA MET A 1 -23.92 -38.37 -16.81
C MET A 1 -24.41 -36.95 -16.61
N ILE A 2 -24.66 -36.50 -15.38
CA ILE A 2 -25.08 -35.13 -15.10
C ILE A 2 -23.83 -34.26 -15.16
N ALA A 3 -23.71 -33.42 -16.18
CA ALA A 3 -22.64 -32.45 -16.27
C ALA A 3 -22.80 -31.45 -15.11
N LYS A 4 -21.81 -31.41 -14.21
CA LYS A 4 -21.71 -30.35 -13.20
C LYS A 4 -21.25 -29.09 -13.92
N THR A 5 -22.18 -28.21 -14.27
CA THR A 5 -21.85 -26.87 -14.74
C THR A 5 -21.40 -26.03 -13.54
N LYS A 6 -20.23 -25.40 -13.67
CA LYS A 6 -19.68 -24.49 -12.67
C LYS A 6 -20.04 -23.07 -13.10
N LEU A 7 -20.91 -22.42 -12.34
CA LEU A 7 -21.24 -21.02 -12.53
C LEU A 7 -19.94 -20.20 -12.44
N THR A 8 -19.58 -19.51 -13.52
CA THR A 8 -18.39 -18.64 -13.57
C THR A 8 -18.87 -17.23 -13.85
N LEU A 9 -18.68 -16.33 -12.89
CA LEU A 9 -19.11 -14.95 -13.01
C LEU A 9 -18.00 -14.10 -13.64
N LEU A 10 -18.34 -13.35 -14.68
CA LEU A 10 -17.43 -12.39 -15.31
C LEU A 10 -17.52 -11.07 -14.55
N VAL A 11 -16.48 -10.76 -13.78
CA VAL A 11 -16.35 -9.48 -13.05
C VAL A 11 -15.52 -8.51 -13.90
N ARG A 12 -15.80 -7.21 -13.77
CA ARG A 12 -14.98 -6.13 -14.35
C ARG A 12 -13.52 -6.30 -13.91
N ARG A 13 -12.60 -6.05 -14.84
CA ARG A 13 -11.15 -6.11 -14.58
C ARG A 13 -10.80 -5.17 -13.41
N PRO A 14 -9.96 -5.59 -12.45
CA PRO A 14 -9.52 -4.72 -11.38
C PRO A 14 -8.74 -3.53 -11.96
N GLU A 15 -9.06 -2.34 -11.48
CA GLU A 15 -8.43 -1.11 -11.95
C GLU A 15 -7.08 -0.94 -11.26
N GLN A 16 -6.11 -0.40 -12.01
CA GLN A 16 -4.85 0.02 -11.42
C GLN A 16 -5.13 1.20 -10.50
N MET A 17 -4.76 1.05 -9.23
CA MET A 17 -4.91 2.14 -8.28
C MET A 17 -3.85 3.20 -8.55
N ASP A 18 -4.27 4.45 -8.63
CA ASP A 18 -3.35 5.57 -8.66
C ASP A 18 -2.45 5.53 -7.43
N PHE A 19 -1.15 5.67 -7.68
CA PHE A 19 -0.12 5.58 -6.65
C PHE A 19 -0.21 6.81 -5.73
N GLN A 20 -0.97 6.66 -4.64
CA GLN A 20 -1.19 7.71 -3.64
C GLN A 20 -0.37 7.47 -2.35
N TRP A 21 -0.34 8.46 -1.45
CA TRP A 21 0.26 8.41 -0.10
C TRP A 21 -0.05 7.13 0.70
N LYS A 22 -1.16 6.44 0.37
CA LYS A 22 -1.54 5.15 0.93
C LYS A 22 -0.45 4.08 0.78
N VAL A 23 0.38 4.13 -0.26
CA VAL A 23 1.43 3.12 -0.46
C VAL A 23 2.41 3.13 0.71
N PHE A 24 2.79 4.31 1.21
CA PHE A 24 3.71 4.42 2.35
C PHE A 24 3.17 3.76 3.62
N LYS A 25 1.86 3.87 3.87
CA LYS A 25 1.19 3.14 4.96
C LYS A 25 1.13 1.64 4.74
N THR A 26 1.13 1.17 3.49
CA THR A 26 1.03 -0.26 3.18
C THR A 26 2.37 -0.99 3.15
N ILE A 27 3.51 -0.29 3.12
CA ILE A 27 4.84 -0.94 3.04
C ILE A 27 5.07 -1.85 4.26
N PHE A 28 4.84 -1.28 5.45
CA PHE A 28 4.89 -2.02 6.69
C PHE A 28 3.52 -2.07 7.36
N GLN A 29 3.28 -3.12 8.14
CA GLN A 29 2.17 -3.15 9.06
C GLN A 29 2.28 -1.96 10.03
N SER A 30 1.14 -1.41 10.45
CA SER A 30 1.08 -0.29 11.40
C SER A 30 1.86 -0.58 12.68
N GLU A 31 1.92 -1.85 13.08
CA GLU A 31 2.67 -2.32 14.24
C GLU A 31 4.17 -1.99 14.16
N VAL A 32 4.79 -2.13 12.99
CA VAL A 32 6.22 -1.83 12.79
C VAL A 32 6.49 -0.35 12.92
N TRP A 33 5.58 0.50 12.42
CA TRP A 33 5.70 1.95 12.56
C TRP A 33 5.61 2.37 14.02
N VAL A 34 4.64 1.83 14.76
CA VAL A 34 4.51 2.07 16.20
C VAL A 34 5.76 1.59 16.93
N ALA A 35 6.25 0.38 16.65
CA ALA A 35 7.47 -0.16 17.24
C ALA A 35 8.71 0.68 16.92
N THR A 36 8.81 1.24 15.72
CA THR A 36 9.93 2.12 15.33
C THR A 36 9.87 3.45 16.09
N ILE A 37 8.69 4.04 16.22
CA ILE A 37 8.49 5.29 16.97
C ILE A 37 8.77 5.05 18.46
N THR A 38 8.29 3.95 19.04
CA THR A 38 8.57 3.64 20.44
C THR A 38 10.07 3.37 20.66
N ALA A 39 10.74 2.66 19.76
CA ALA A 39 12.19 2.48 19.81
C ALA A 39 12.96 3.80 19.69
N PHE A 40 12.52 4.71 18.83
CA PHE A 40 13.10 6.05 18.72
C PHE A 40 13.00 6.83 20.03
N VAL A 41 11.80 6.85 20.63
CA VAL A 41 11.55 7.56 21.89
C VAL A 41 12.32 6.94 23.05
N THR A 42 12.43 5.61 23.13
CA THR A 42 13.20 4.95 24.19
C THR A 42 14.69 5.20 24.07
N VAL A 43 15.24 5.20 22.85
CA VAL A 43 16.65 5.55 22.61
C VAL A 43 16.91 7.02 22.93
N LEU A 44 16.00 7.92 22.55
CA LEU A 44 16.10 9.34 22.88
C LEU A 44 16.08 9.57 24.40
N ALA A 45 15.16 8.91 25.12
CA ALA A 45 15.08 8.99 26.57
C ALA A 45 16.32 8.40 27.26
N ALA A 46 16.82 7.27 26.77
CA ALA A 46 18.04 6.64 27.28
C ALA A 46 19.27 7.53 27.04
N HIS A 47 19.41 8.10 25.85
CA HIS A 47 20.48 9.01 25.51
C HIS A 47 20.45 10.26 26.39
N HIS A 48 19.28 10.88 26.54
CA HIS A 48 19.11 12.05 27.41
C HIS A 48 19.37 11.72 28.90
N ALA A 49 18.99 10.54 29.38
CA ALA A 49 19.25 10.12 30.75
C ALA A 49 20.75 9.89 31.01
N LEU A 50 21.49 9.37 30.02
CA LEU A 50 22.94 9.14 30.12
C LEU A 50 23.75 10.43 29.96
N ASN A 51 23.28 11.36 29.12
CA ASN A 51 23.97 12.61 28.78
C ASN A 51 23.35 13.87 29.39
N PHE A 52 22.54 13.70 30.44
CA PHE A 52 21.75 14.78 31.07
C PHE A 52 22.56 16.02 31.44
N HIS A 53 23.86 15.88 31.65
CA HIS A 53 24.74 16.96 32.09
C HIS A 53 25.51 17.67 30.98
N SER A 54 25.60 17.13 29.75
CA SER A 54 26.55 17.64 28.75
C SER A 54 25.95 18.15 27.44
N SER A 55 24.73 17.77 27.05
CA SER A 55 24.14 18.23 25.78
C SER A 55 22.75 18.82 25.98
N GLY A 56 22.42 19.84 25.19
CA GLY A 56 21.04 20.32 25.10
C GLY A 56 20.10 19.24 24.54
N TRP A 57 18.81 19.33 24.85
CA TRP A 57 17.81 18.38 24.35
C TRP A 57 17.79 18.30 22.80
N LEU A 58 17.95 19.43 22.12
CA LEU A 58 18.00 19.50 20.66
C LEU A 58 19.23 18.78 20.07
N GLU A 59 20.40 18.93 20.70
CA GLU A 59 21.63 18.25 20.25
C GLU A 59 21.49 16.74 20.37
N GLY A 60 20.94 16.26 21.49
CA GLY A 60 20.66 14.83 21.69
C GLY A 60 19.61 14.31 20.70
N PHE A 61 18.54 15.08 20.44
CA PHE A 61 17.55 14.73 19.42
C PHE A 61 18.17 14.61 18.02
N LEU A 62 18.95 15.61 17.60
CA LEU A 62 19.62 15.62 16.30
C LEU A 62 20.67 14.51 16.19
N ALA A 63 21.37 14.17 17.28
CA ALA A 63 22.32 13.05 17.31
C ALA A 63 21.59 11.70 17.11
N VAL A 64 20.50 11.45 17.84
CA VAL A 64 19.72 10.21 17.72
C VAL A 64 19.04 10.12 16.35
N LEU A 65 18.49 11.22 15.85
CA LEU A 65 17.92 11.31 14.50
C LEU A 65 18.99 11.11 13.42
N GLY A 66 20.17 11.68 13.61
CA GLY A 66 21.29 11.56 12.68
C GLY A 66 21.73 10.10 12.52
N HIS A 67 21.89 9.38 13.63
CA HIS A 67 22.19 7.95 13.63
C HIS A 67 21.04 7.12 13.02
N PHE A 68 19.77 7.48 13.27
CA PHE A 68 18.64 6.82 12.63
C PHE A 68 18.69 6.96 11.09
N LEU A 69 19.05 8.15 10.61
CA LEU A 69 19.16 8.46 9.19
C LEU A 69 20.50 8.01 8.56
N MET A 70 21.34 7.27 9.29
CA MET A 70 22.69 6.87 8.85
C MET A 70 23.59 8.07 8.45
N THR A 71 23.30 9.26 8.97
CA THR A 71 24.13 10.44 8.76
C THR A 71 25.20 10.50 9.83
N ASN A 72 26.45 10.69 9.41
CA ASN A 72 27.59 10.73 10.32
C ASN A 72 27.50 11.98 11.23
N SER A 73 26.96 11.84 12.43
CA SER A 73 27.06 12.90 13.43
C SER A 73 28.45 12.85 14.04
N GLN A 74 29.25 13.91 13.87
CA GLN A 74 30.58 14.03 14.47
C GLN A 74 30.57 14.16 16.00
N HIS A 75 29.43 13.92 16.66
CA HIS A 75 29.32 13.98 18.10
C HIS A 75 30.03 12.78 18.73
N ARG A 76 31.24 13.02 19.24
CA ARG A 76 32.06 12.01 19.89
C ARG A 76 31.63 11.86 21.34
N GLU A 77 30.75 10.89 21.58
CA GLU A 77 30.34 10.49 22.92
C GLU A 77 31.55 10.13 23.79
N LYS A 78 31.63 10.76 24.96
CA LYS A 78 32.70 10.48 25.95
C LYS A 78 32.35 9.28 26.82
N ASP A 79 31.05 8.97 26.99
CA ASP A 79 30.58 7.82 27.77
C ASP A 79 30.46 6.56 26.89
N ARG A 80 31.07 5.47 27.35
CA ARG A 80 31.05 4.15 26.70
C ARG A 80 29.63 3.57 26.66
N ARG A 81 28.77 3.91 27.63
CA ARG A 81 27.38 3.41 27.70
C ARG A 81 26.50 4.04 26.62
N ALA A 82 26.56 5.37 26.47
CA ALA A 82 25.86 6.10 25.43
C ALA A 82 26.31 5.62 24.04
N HIS A 83 27.61 5.40 23.86
CA HIS A 83 28.17 4.87 22.62
C HIS A 83 27.58 3.51 22.25
N PHE A 84 27.46 2.58 23.22
CA PHE A 84 26.85 1.27 22.95
C PHE A 84 25.38 1.38 22.52
N VAL A 85 24.60 2.27 23.16
CA VAL A 85 23.20 2.53 22.80
C VAL A 85 23.09 3.11 21.39
N LEU A 86 23.94 4.07 21.01
CA LEU A 86 23.94 4.66 19.67
C LEU A 86 24.40 3.66 18.60
N THR A 87 25.39 2.81 18.90
CA THR A 87 25.84 1.77 17.98
C THR A 87 24.76 0.72 17.76
N SER A 88 24.08 0.26 18.81
CA SER A 88 22.96 -0.69 18.66
C SER A 88 21.78 -0.06 17.91
N TRP A 89 21.49 1.21 18.18
CA TRP A 89 20.51 1.99 17.43
C TRP A 89 20.87 2.12 15.93
N SER A 90 22.14 2.29 15.62
CA SER A 90 22.63 2.37 14.23
C SER A 90 22.45 1.04 13.49
N VAL A 91 22.79 -0.08 14.14
CA VAL A 91 22.59 -1.42 13.56
C VAL A 91 21.10 -1.67 13.30
N PHE A 92 20.24 -1.34 14.26
CA PHE A 92 18.79 -1.44 14.09
C PHE A 92 18.30 -0.59 12.91
N SER A 93 18.73 0.66 12.84
CA SER A 93 18.34 1.60 11.80
C SER A 93 18.83 1.17 10.41
N LEU A 94 20.00 0.54 10.32
CA LEU A 94 20.54 -0.01 9.07
C LEU A 94 19.68 -1.17 8.56
N LEU A 95 19.30 -2.08 9.47
CA LEU A 95 18.43 -3.21 9.14
C LEU A 95 17.04 -2.71 8.71
N LEU A 96 16.46 -1.78 9.47
CA LEU A 96 15.16 -1.19 9.15
C LEU A 96 15.19 -0.48 7.79
N THR A 97 16.22 0.33 7.52
CA THR A 97 16.36 1.05 6.26
C THR A 97 16.57 0.11 5.08
N SER A 98 17.33 -0.99 5.27
CA SER A 98 17.52 -2.02 4.25
C SER A 98 16.21 -2.74 3.92
N CYS A 99 15.45 -3.15 4.95
CA CYS A 99 14.14 -3.75 4.78
C CYS A 99 13.14 -2.79 4.13
N LEU A 100 13.15 -1.52 4.53
CA LEU A 100 12.28 -0.48 3.98
C LEU A 100 12.60 -0.24 2.50
N SER A 101 13.88 -0.12 2.15
CA SER A 101 14.33 0.09 0.77
C SER A 101 13.91 -1.09 -0.11
N SER A 102 14.14 -2.33 0.35
CA SER A 102 13.71 -3.54 -0.35
C SER A 102 12.20 -3.60 -0.54
N GLY A 103 11.41 -3.30 0.50
CA GLY A 103 9.96 -3.29 0.45
C GLY A 103 9.39 -2.21 -0.48
N ILE A 104 10.01 -1.02 -0.49
CA ILE A 104 9.66 0.07 -1.42
C ILE A 104 9.91 -0.37 -2.86
N VAL A 105 11.09 -0.89 -3.17
CA VAL A 105 11.44 -1.31 -4.54
C VAL A 105 10.46 -2.37 -5.04
N SER A 106 10.20 -3.41 -4.24
CA SER A 106 9.26 -4.48 -4.60
C SER A 106 7.84 -3.97 -4.89
N ARG A 107 7.35 -3.01 -4.10
CA ARG A 107 6.01 -2.43 -4.30
C ARG A 107 5.95 -1.39 -5.42
N LEU A 108 7.06 -0.75 -5.75
CA LEU A 108 7.13 0.18 -6.87
C LEU A 108 7.16 -0.54 -8.22
N THR A 109 7.77 -1.72 -8.26
CA THR A 109 7.87 -2.55 -9.47
C THR A 109 6.57 -3.27 -9.81
N LEU A 110 5.70 -3.51 -8.83
CA LEU A 110 4.42 -4.18 -9.04
C LEU A 110 3.28 -3.17 -9.21
N PRO A 111 2.38 -3.35 -10.20
CA PRO A 111 1.17 -2.56 -10.28
C PRO A 111 0.24 -2.93 -9.11
N LEU A 112 -0.23 -1.92 -8.38
CA LEU A 112 -1.24 -2.09 -7.33
C LEU A 112 -2.61 -2.10 -7.98
N PHE A 113 -3.33 -3.20 -7.80
CA PHE A 113 -4.69 -3.35 -8.28
C PHE A 113 -5.68 -3.16 -7.14
N SER A 114 -6.89 -2.72 -7.48
CA SER A 114 -8.01 -2.81 -6.55
C SER A 114 -8.17 -4.26 -6.06
N PRO A 115 -8.54 -4.47 -4.79
CA PRO A 115 -8.78 -5.81 -4.27
C PRO A 115 -9.76 -6.56 -5.17
N ARG A 116 -9.46 -7.83 -5.43
CA ARG A 116 -10.32 -8.68 -6.26
C ARG A 116 -11.62 -8.96 -5.51
N VAL A 117 -12.72 -8.95 -6.24
CA VAL A 117 -14.03 -9.29 -5.68
C VAL A 117 -14.17 -10.80 -5.75
N ASP A 118 -13.92 -11.46 -4.63
CA ASP A 118 -13.86 -12.93 -4.57
C ASP A 118 -15.16 -13.54 -4.03
N THR A 119 -16.01 -12.72 -3.39
CA THR A 119 -17.28 -13.18 -2.83
C THR A 119 -18.48 -12.43 -3.41
N PHE A 120 -19.61 -13.13 -3.53
CA PHE A 120 -20.89 -12.52 -3.92
C PHE A 120 -21.29 -11.39 -2.97
N GLN A 121 -20.99 -11.52 -1.69
CA GLN A 121 -21.25 -10.46 -0.71
C GLN A 121 -20.48 -9.18 -1.05
N GLN A 122 -19.20 -9.29 -1.41
CA GLN A 122 -18.40 -8.13 -1.81
C GLN A 122 -18.91 -7.50 -3.12
N LEU A 123 -19.45 -8.30 -4.05
CA LEU A 123 -20.08 -7.79 -5.28
C LEU A 123 -21.30 -6.91 -4.95
N VAL A 124 -22.16 -7.36 -4.05
CA VAL A 124 -23.35 -6.61 -3.60
C VAL A 124 -22.93 -5.36 -2.83
N GLU A 125 -21.98 -5.49 -1.90
CA GLU A 125 -21.46 -4.36 -1.11
C GLU A 125 -20.80 -3.27 -1.98
N GLN A 126 -20.15 -3.67 -3.08
CA GLN A 126 -19.54 -2.74 -4.03
C GLN A 126 -20.54 -2.18 -5.07
N ASN A 127 -21.83 -2.46 -4.93
CA ASN A 127 -22.88 -2.03 -5.86
C ASN A 127 -22.57 -2.41 -7.31
N TYR A 128 -21.98 -3.59 -7.54
CA TYR A 128 -21.82 -4.10 -8.89
C TYR A 128 -23.17 -4.58 -9.41
N TYR A 129 -23.77 -3.81 -10.31
CA TYR A 129 -25.00 -4.17 -10.98
C TYR A 129 -24.67 -5.03 -12.21
N TRP A 130 -25.11 -6.28 -12.17
CA TRP A 130 -25.01 -7.27 -13.26
C TRP A 130 -26.04 -7.05 -14.38
N ILE A 131 -27.03 -6.19 -14.13
CA ILE A 131 -28.12 -5.83 -15.04
C ILE A 131 -28.00 -4.32 -15.31
N ASP A 132 -28.46 -3.87 -16.48
CA ASP A 132 -28.37 -2.49 -16.95
C ASP A 132 -28.60 -1.45 -15.83
N ALA A 133 -27.76 -0.41 -15.78
CA ALA A 133 -27.73 0.58 -14.71
C ALA A 133 -29.03 1.40 -14.59
N GLU A 134 -29.86 1.40 -15.64
CA GLU A 134 -31.25 1.90 -15.58
C GLU A 134 -32.17 0.93 -14.84
N PHE A 135 -32.07 -0.37 -15.10
CA PHE A 135 -32.88 -1.41 -14.46
C PHE A 135 -32.56 -1.54 -12.96
N ALA A 136 -31.28 -1.42 -12.59
CA ALA A 136 -30.85 -1.44 -11.20
C ALA A 136 -31.33 -0.22 -10.39
N ARG A 137 -31.35 0.97 -11.01
CA ARG A 137 -31.88 2.20 -10.38
C ARG A 137 -33.39 2.15 -10.22
N ALA A 138 -34.10 1.52 -11.15
CA ALA A 138 -35.55 1.32 -11.04
C ALA A 138 -35.92 0.32 -9.92
N ASN A 139 -35.06 -0.67 -9.63
CA ASN A 139 -35.38 -1.82 -8.79
C ASN A 139 -34.58 -1.92 -7.49
N GLN A 140 -34.14 -0.80 -6.91
CA GLN A 140 -33.38 -0.74 -5.64
C GLN A 140 -34.10 -1.41 -4.45
N VAL A 141 -35.37 -1.82 -4.61
CA VAL A 141 -36.24 -2.45 -3.61
C VAL A 141 -36.37 -3.98 -3.79
N GLU A 142 -35.96 -4.58 -4.92
CA GLU A 142 -36.31 -5.99 -5.25
C GLU A 142 -35.11 -6.97 -5.34
N ASN A 143 -34.03 -6.73 -4.59
CA ASN A 143 -32.85 -7.61 -4.60
C ASN A 143 -33.14 -9.08 -4.21
N GLU A 144 -34.16 -9.35 -3.38
CA GLU A 144 -34.54 -10.72 -2.97
C GLU A 144 -35.09 -11.58 -4.14
N LYS A 145 -35.76 -10.95 -5.12
CA LYS A 145 -36.42 -11.68 -6.21
C LYS A 145 -35.42 -12.18 -7.24
N ILE A 146 -34.36 -11.40 -7.48
CA ILE A 146 -33.23 -11.77 -8.34
C ILE A 146 -32.52 -13.02 -7.80
N PHE A 147 -32.37 -13.15 -6.48
CA PHE A 147 -31.83 -14.36 -5.86
C PHE A 147 -32.71 -15.59 -6.12
N SER A 148 -34.05 -15.44 -6.03
CA SER A 148 -34.98 -16.54 -6.32
C SER A 148 -34.98 -16.97 -7.79
N GLU A 149 -34.80 -16.04 -8.73
CA GLU A 149 -34.70 -16.35 -10.16
C GLU A 149 -33.35 -17.00 -10.51
N PHE A 150 -32.29 -16.63 -9.80
CA PHE A 150 -31.00 -17.30 -9.89
C PHE A 150 -31.06 -18.77 -9.42
N GLU A 151 -31.82 -19.03 -8.35
CA GLU A 151 -32.01 -20.39 -7.81
C GLU A 151 -32.94 -21.27 -8.67
N THR A 152 -33.87 -20.69 -9.44
CA THR A 152 -34.83 -21.45 -10.27
C THR A 152 -34.23 -22.04 -11.56
N GLY A 153 -32.94 -21.84 -11.82
CA GLY A 153 -32.25 -22.44 -12.97
C GLY A 153 -32.50 -21.73 -14.31
N LEU A 154 -33.12 -20.54 -14.28
CA LEU A 154 -33.34 -19.70 -15.47
C LEU A 154 -32.02 -19.36 -16.19
N LEU A 155 -30.94 -19.18 -15.41
CA LEU A 155 -29.61 -18.93 -15.94
C LEU A 155 -29.09 -20.10 -16.79
N LYS A 156 -29.38 -21.34 -16.37
CA LYS A 156 -28.98 -22.55 -17.09
C LYS A 156 -29.73 -22.70 -18.41
N HIS A 157 -31.00 -22.32 -18.42
CA HIS A 157 -31.81 -22.28 -19.64
C HIS A 157 -31.30 -21.24 -20.63
N TRP A 158 -30.93 -20.05 -20.15
CA TRP A 158 -30.32 -19.00 -20.99
C TRP A 158 -28.94 -19.39 -21.49
N GLU A 159 -28.10 -20.01 -20.66
CA GLU A 159 -26.77 -20.51 -21.04
C GLU A 159 -26.89 -21.54 -22.17
N ASP A 160 -27.79 -22.53 -22.02
CA ASP A 160 -28.03 -23.55 -23.05
C ASP A 160 -28.54 -22.92 -24.35
N GLU A 161 -29.45 -21.95 -24.29
CA GLU A 161 -30.00 -21.32 -25.50
C GLU A 161 -28.98 -20.41 -26.21
N VAL A 162 -28.13 -19.69 -25.46
CA VAL A 162 -27.05 -18.86 -26.04
C VAL A 162 -25.98 -19.74 -26.67
N MET A 163 -25.56 -20.81 -25.99
CA MET A 163 -24.57 -21.76 -26.53
C MET A 163 -25.09 -22.52 -27.76
N ARG A 164 -26.41 -22.79 -27.80
CA ARG A 164 -27.07 -23.36 -28.98
C ARG A 164 -27.11 -22.39 -30.16
N ARG A 165 -27.24 -21.08 -29.89
CA ARG A 165 -27.31 -20.03 -30.93
C ARG A 165 -25.95 -19.57 -31.44
N TRP A 166 -24.90 -19.61 -30.61
CA TRP A 166 -23.57 -19.11 -30.95
C TRP A 166 -22.47 -20.15 -30.63
N PRO A 167 -22.44 -21.30 -31.32
CA PRO A 167 -21.52 -22.40 -31.01
C PRO A 167 -20.03 -22.08 -31.31
N GLU A 168 -19.75 -21.02 -32.09
CA GLU A 168 -18.41 -20.62 -32.53
C GLU A 168 -17.80 -19.48 -31.71
N TYR A 169 -18.27 -19.21 -30.49
CA TYR A 169 -17.61 -18.24 -29.62
C TYR A 169 -16.28 -18.82 -29.10
N ASP A 170 -15.20 -18.60 -29.87
CA ASP A 170 -13.87 -19.08 -29.58
C ASP A 170 -13.32 -18.40 -28.31
N THR A 171 -13.39 -19.13 -27.20
CA THR A 171 -12.91 -18.68 -25.89
C THR A 171 -11.38 -18.53 -25.82
N LYS A 172 -10.65 -18.86 -26.89
CA LYS A 172 -9.18 -18.70 -26.95
C LYS A 172 -8.71 -17.25 -26.89
N HIS A 173 -9.55 -16.26 -27.22
CA HIS A 173 -9.21 -14.84 -27.05
C HIS A 173 -9.53 -14.30 -25.64
N LEU A 174 -10.23 -15.08 -24.81
CA LEU A 174 -10.38 -14.81 -23.37
C LEU A 174 -9.20 -15.35 -22.57
N THR A 175 -8.06 -15.57 -23.22
CA THR A 175 -6.85 -16.15 -22.63
C THR A 175 -6.28 -15.22 -21.57
N VAL A 176 -6.65 -15.56 -20.34
CA VAL A 176 -6.00 -15.27 -19.05
C VAL A 176 -4.45 -15.31 -19.13
N GLU A 177 -3.88 -16.00 -20.10
CA GLU A 177 -2.44 -16.28 -20.24
C GLU A 177 -1.59 -15.06 -20.65
N LYS A 178 -2.06 -14.20 -21.56
CA LYS A 178 -1.31 -12.97 -21.93
C LYS A 178 -1.35 -11.92 -20.83
N ASP A 179 -2.46 -11.88 -20.10
CA ASP A 179 -2.62 -10.96 -18.98
C ASP A 179 -1.74 -11.37 -17.79
N VAL A 180 -1.71 -12.65 -17.42
CA VAL A 180 -0.83 -13.15 -16.34
C VAL A 180 0.65 -12.82 -16.62
N GLN A 181 1.09 -12.88 -17.88
CA GLN A 181 2.42 -12.41 -18.27
C GLN A 181 2.57 -10.87 -18.14
N ALA A 182 1.59 -10.08 -18.58
CA ALA A 182 1.61 -8.62 -18.41
C ALA A 182 1.58 -8.17 -16.92
N PHE A 183 1.01 -8.98 -16.02
CA PHE A 183 1.08 -8.76 -14.56
C PHE A 183 2.45 -9.12 -13.96
N SER A 184 3.26 -9.91 -14.66
CA SER A 184 4.54 -10.44 -14.17
C SER A 184 5.75 -9.65 -14.68
N GLU A 185 5.57 -8.81 -15.70
CA GLU A 185 6.65 -8.01 -16.25
C GLU A 185 6.97 -6.80 -15.37
N PRO A 186 8.26 -6.52 -15.08
CA PRO A 186 8.67 -5.33 -14.35
C PRO A 186 8.20 -4.07 -15.09
N GLN A 187 7.29 -3.30 -14.50
CA GLN A 187 6.85 -2.06 -15.11
C GLN A 187 7.89 -0.96 -14.93
N PRO A 188 8.12 -0.11 -15.96
CA PRO A 188 9.02 1.03 -15.83
C PRO A 188 8.54 1.97 -14.73
N LEU A 189 9.48 2.50 -13.94
CA LEU A 189 9.18 3.39 -12.83
C LEU A 189 8.73 4.75 -13.37
N HIS A 190 7.42 4.96 -13.42
CA HIS A 190 6.87 6.27 -13.77
C HIS A 190 7.04 7.26 -12.61
N LEU A 191 7.45 8.48 -12.94
CA LEU A 191 7.66 9.57 -11.98
C LEU A 191 6.40 9.88 -11.14
N ASN A 192 5.22 9.56 -11.67
CA ASN A 192 3.94 9.70 -10.96
C ASN A 192 3.93 8.93 -9.63
N LYS A 193 4.60 7.77 -9.56
CA LYS A 193 4.72 6.99 -8.31
C LYS A 193 5.63 7.66 -7.28
N ALA A 194 6.58 8.48 -7.71
CA ALA A 194 7.56 9.14 -6.84
C ALA A 194 7.16 10.56 -6.41
N ARG A 195 6.09 11.16 -6.98
CA ARG A 195 5.63 12.53 -6.66
C ARG A 195 5.52 12.83 -5.16
N PRO A 196 4.96 11.95 -4.30
CA PRO A 196 4.84 12.24 -2.87
C PRO A 196 6.18 12.52 -2.19
N VAL A 197 7.25 11.82 -2.60
CA VAL A 197 8.60 12.02 -2.05
C VAL A 197 9.13 13.40 -2.40
N PHE A 198 8.91 13.86 -3.64
CA PHE A 198 9.29 15.21 -4.06
C PHE A 198 8.51 16.29 -3.30
N TYR A 199 7.22 16.08 -3.05
CA TYR A 199 6.44 17.02 -2.23
C TYR A 199 6.96 17.11 -0.79
N LEU A 200 7.34 15.98 -0.20
CA LEU A 200 7.94 15.96 1.15
C LEU A 200 9.27 16.71 1.18
N LEU A 201 10.10 16.56 0.14
CA LEU A 201 11.36 17.30 0.01
C LEU A 201 11.13 18.82 -0.09
N VAL A 202 10.26 19.26 -0.99
CA VAL A 202 9.95 20.70 -1.16
C VAL A 202 9.38 21.28 0.12
N PHE A 203 8.49 20.55 0.79
CA PHE A 203 7.95 20.95 2.08
C PHE A 203 9.04 21.09 3.15
N GLY A 204 9.93 20.09 3.26
CA GLY A 204 11.04 20.12 4.21
C GLY A 204 12.01 21.29 3.98
N LEU A 205 12.36 21.56 2.72
CA LEU A 205 13.20 22.71 2.35
C LEU A 205 12.52 24.05 2.65
N GLY A 206 11.22 24.15 2.38
CA GLY A 206 10.43 25.33 2.71
C GLY A 206 10.40 25.59 4.22
N LEU A 207 10.22 24.54 5.01
CA LEU A 207 10.22 24.64 6.48
C LEU A 207 11.60 25.04 7.01
N SER A 208 12.69 24.45 6.51
CA SER A 208 14.04 24.82 6.97
C SER A 208 14.39 26.26 6.62
N LEU A 209 13.98 26.72 5.41
CA LEU A 209 14.17 28.10 4.99
C LEU A 209 13.36 29.08 5.86
N LEU A 210 12.12 28.72 6.21
CA LEU A 210 11.29 29.53 7.09
C LEU A 210 11.94 29.69 8.48
N VAL A 211 12.40 28.58 9.08
CA VAL A 211 13.09 28.62 10.39
C VAL A 211 14.35 29.48 10.31
N PHE A 212 15.13 29.36 9.24
CA PHE A 212 16.31 30.20 9.02
C PHE A 212 15.97 31.69 8.92
N VAL A 213 14.92 32.04 8.19
CA VAL A 213 14.48 33.44 8.06
C VAL A 213 14.00 33.99 9.41
N ILE A 214 13.28 33.21 10.20
CA ILE A 214 12.86 33.62 11.56
C ILE A 214 14.07 33.88 12.45
N GLU A 215 15.05 32.97 12.46
CA GLU A 215 16.26 33.08 13.28
C GLU A 215 17.11 34.30 12.88
N VAL A 216 17.17 34.66 11.59
CA VAL A 216 17.94 35.82 11.11
C VAL A 216 17.25 37.16 11.43
N LEU A 217 15.92 37.16 11.56
CA LEU A 217 15.13 38.37 11.81
C LEU A 217 14.98 38.70 13.30
N TRP A 218 15.27 37.75 14.20
CA TRP A 218 15.14 37.91 15.65
C TRP A 218 16.48 38.20 16.31
#